data_AF-A0A971NK51-F1
#
_entry.id   AF-A0A971NK51-F1
#
_cell.length_a   1.000
_cell.length_b   1.000
_cell.length_c   1.000
_cell.angle_alpha   90.00
_cell.angle_beta   90.00
_cell.angle_gamma   90.00
#
_symmetry.space_group_name_H-M   'P 1'
#
loop_
_entity.id
_entity.type
_entity.pdbx_description
1 polymer ?
#
loop_
_entity_poly.entity_id
_entity_poly.type
_entity_poly.pdbx_seq_one_letter_code
_entity_poly.pdbx_strand_id
1 'polypeptide(L)' 'MLSKSGKKLEEIIKKAIEDQVITTSEYDEIIAMANEDGVIDAHERVLLQQLNDMIADRTVKRVAG' A
#
# COMPACT_ATOMS: atom_id res chain seq x y z
N MET A 1 2.47 -18.37 -2.65
CA MET A 1 2.07 -18.29 -1.23
C MET A 1 1.95 -16.81 -0.91
N LEU A 2 0.88 -16.36 -0.25
CA LEU A 2 0.85 -14.97 0.24
C LEU A 2 1.84 -14.85 1.39
N SER A 3 2.84 -13.97 1.25
CA SER A 3 3.70 -13.55 2.33
C SER A 3 2.87 -12.82 3.40
N LYS A 4 3.32 -12.85 4.67
CA LYS A 4 2.61 -12.15 5.76
C LYS A 4 2.48 -10.64 5.48
N SER A 5 3.50 -10.08 4.81
CA SER A 5 3.61 -8.72 4.30
C SER A 5 2.50 -8.39 3.30
N GLY A 6 2.29 -9.23 2.27
CA GLY A 6 1.19 -9.06 1.30
C GLY A 6 -0.23 -8.99 1.88
N LYS A 7 -0.55 -9.73 2.95
CA LYS A 7 -1.86 -9.61 3.65
C LYS A 7 -2.04 -8.25 4.33
N LYS A 8 -0.97 -7.76 4.97
CA LYS A 8 -0.97 -6.46 5.65
C LYS A 8 -1.08 -5.30 4.65
N LEU A 9 -0.40 -5.41 3.51
CA LEU A 9 -0.55 -4.49 2.38
C LEU A 9 -2.01 -4.37 1.94
N GLU A 10 -2.68 -5.50 1.76
CA GLU A 10 -4.09 -5.51 1.36
C GLU A 10 -5.00 -4.81 2.38
N GLU A 11 -4.77 -5.02 3.68
CA GLU A 11 -5.53 -4.34 4.73
C GLU A 11 -5.31 -2.83 4.74
N ILE A 12 -4.07 -2.36 4.57
CA ILE A 12 -3.80 -0.92 4.57
C ILE A 12 -4.36 -0.27 3.30
N ILE A 13 -4.26 -0.94 2.14
CA ILE A 13 -4.87 -0.46 0.91
C ILE A 13 -6.39 -0.36 1.09
N LYS A 14 -7.05 -1.39 1.63
CA LYS A 14 -8.49 -1.34 1.94
C LYS A 14 -8.84 -0.19 2.88
N LYS A 15 -8.04 0.02 3.92
CA LYS A 15 -8.25 1.11 4.85
C LYS A 15 -8.09 2.48 4.19
N ALA A 16 -7.06 2.66 3.35
CA ALA A 16 -6.85 3.90 2.58
C ALA A 16 -8.01 4.17 1.60
N ILE A 17 -8.65 3.13 1.08
CA ILE A 17 -9.85 3.23 0.25
C ILE A 17 -11.05 3.67 1.08
N GLU A 18 -11.26 3.06 2.25
CA GLU A 18 -12.34 3.46 3.18
C GLU A 18 -12.18 4.89 3.68
N ASP A 19 -10.96 5.26 4.08
CA ASP A 19 -10.63 6.59 4.56
C ASP A 19 -10.52 7.63 3.42
N GLN A 20 -10.51 7.16 2.16
CA GLN A 20 -10.25 7.94 0.93
C GLN A 20 -8.98 8.79 0.99
N VAL A 21 -8.11 8.52 1.95
CA VAL A 21 -6.93 9.30 2.29
C VAL A 21 -5.86 8.32 2.74
N ILE A 22 -4.63 8.59 2.32
CA ILE A 22 -3.45 7.90 2.81
C ILE A 22 -2.41 8.93 3.20
N THR A 23 -1.84 8.79 4.40
CA THR A 23 -0.74 9.65 4.81
C THR A 23 0.57 9.20 4.18
N THR A 24 1.52 10.12 4.00
CA THR A 24 2.88 9.75 3.56
C THR A 24 3.52 8.76 4.54
N SER A 25 3.29 8.93 5.84
CA SER A 25 3.78 8.00 6.87
C SER A 25 3.24 6.57 6.67
N GLU A 26 1.93 6.41 6.43
CA GLU A 26 1.35 5.10 6.13
C GLU A 26 1.87 4.52 4.81
N TYR A 27 2.05 5.35 3.78
CA TYR A 27 2.63 4.90 2.51
C TYR A 27 4.07 4.39 2.68
N ASP A 28 4.90 5.11 3.43
CA ASP A 28 6.27 4.69 3.72
C ASP A 28 6.30 3.42 4.59
N GLU A 29 5.39 3.27 5.56
CA GLU A 29 5.25 2.02 6.32
C GLU A 29 4.88 0.84 5.41
N ILE A 30 3.99 1.03 4.43
CA ILE A 30 3.63 -0.01 3.45
C ILE A 30 4.87 -0.44 2.65
N ILE A 31 5.64 0.53 2.14
CA ILE A 31 6.86 0.26 1.37
C ILE A 31 7.91 -0.42 2.24
N ALA A 32 8.07 0.01 3.50
CA ALA A 32 9.00 -0.60 4.45
C ALA A 32 8.59 -2.04 4.78
N MET A 33 7.30 -2.30 5.00
CA MET A 33 6.76 -3.64 5.27
C MET A 33 6.86 -4.57 4.05
N ALA A 34 6.62 -4.05 2.84
CA ALA A 34 6.80 -4.77 1.57
C ALA A 34 8.25 -5.18 1.32
N ASN A 35 9.19 -4.53 2.01
CA ASN A 35 10.62 -4.71 1.83
C ASN A 35 11.28 -5.28 3.10
N GLU A 36 10.49 -5.63 4.13
CA GLU A 36 10.96 -6.12 5.44
C GLU A 36 11.65 -7.49 5.33
N ASP A 37 11.14 -8.32 4.43
CA ASP A 37 11.71 -9.60 4.00
C ASP A 37 12.81 -9.44 2.92
N GLY A 38 13.10 -8.20 2.51
CA GLY A 38 14.10 -7.85 1.50
C GLY A 38 13.76 -8.29 0.08
N VAL A 39 12.53 -8.77 -0.15
CA VAL A 39 12.07 -9.31 -1.43
C VAL A 39 10.63 -8.90 -1.68
N ILE A 40 10.44 -7.88 -2.52
CA ILE A 40 9.11 -7.52 -3.02
C ILE A 40 8.64 -8.61 -4.00
N ASP A 41 7.59 -9.33 -3.63
CA ASP A 41 7.00 -10.36 -4.49
C ASP A 41 6.13 -9.74 -5.61
N ALA A 42 5.77 -10.57 -6.59
CA ALA A 42 4.95 -10.11 -7.73
C ALA A 42 3.57 -9.59 -7.30
N HIS A 43 3.01 -10.13 -6.22
CA HIS A 43 1.72 -9.73 -5.66
C HIS A 43 1.82 -8.39 -4.93
N GLU A 44 2.87 -8.18 -4.13
CA GLU A 44 3.15 -6.91 -3.46
C GLU A 44 3.40 -5.79 -4.46
N ARG A 45 4.12 -6.09 -5.54
CA ARG A 45 4.29 -5.16 -6.65
C ARG A 45 2.94 -4.75 -7.25
N VAL A 46 2.02 -5.70 -7.46
CA VAL A 46 0.68 -5.43 -7.98
C VAL A 46 -0.14 -4.58 -7.00
N LEU A 47 -0.05 -4.85 -5.69
CA LEU A 47 -0.73 -4.09 -4.65
C LEU A 47 -0.20 -2.64 -4.58
N LEU A 48 1.12 -2.45 -4.63
CA LEU A 48 1.73 -1.12 -4.70
C LEU A 48 1.36 -0.38 -5.99
N GLN A 49 1.28 -1.10 -7.11
CA GLN A 49 0.81 -0.54 -8.38
C GLN A 49 -0.64 -0.07 -8.25
N GLN A 50 -1.54 -0.92 -7.71
CA GLN A 50 -2.94 -0.56 -7.45
C GLN A 50 -3.04 0.68 -6.56
N LEU A 51 -2.31 0.73 -5.45
CA LEU A 51 -2.35 1.88 -4.56
C LEU A 51 -1.92 3.16 -5.28
N ASN A 52 -0.86 3.12 -6.09
CA ASN A 52 -0.42 4.27 -6.89
C ASN A 52 -1.46 4.66 -7.95
N ASP A 53 -2.09 3.68 -8.62
CA ASP A 53 -3.15 3.93 -9.60
C ASP A 53 -4.36 4.60 -8.94
N MET A 54 -4.73 4.19 -7.72
CA MET A 54 -5.81 4.80 -6.93
C MET A 54 -5.48 6.21 -6.41
N ILE A 55 -4.20 6.51 -6.20
CA ILE A 55 -3.76 7.87 -5.91
C ILE A 55 -3.82 8.72 -7.20
N ALA A 56 -3.44 8.13 -8.33
CA ALA A 56 -3.44 8.80 -9.63
C ALA A 56 -4.86 9.10 -10.14
N ASP A 57 -5.81 8.17 -9.93
CA ASP A 57 -7.21 8.34 -10.31
C ASP A 57 -8.03 9.20 -9.32
N ARG A 58 -7.40 9.61 -8.20
CA ARG A 58 -7.96 10.42 -7.10
C ARG A 58 -9.02 9.70 -6.25
N THR A 59 -9.09 8.37 -6.31
CA THR A 59 -9.88 7.58 -5.36
C THR A 59 -9.34 7.69 -3.95
N VAL A 60 -8.00 7.76 -3.82
CA VAL A 60 -7.31 7.96 -2.54
C VAL A 60 -6.47 9.24 -2.62
N LYS A 61 -6.64 10.16 -1.66
CA LYS A 61 -5.80 11.35 -1.56
C LYS A 61 -4.58 11.08 -0.70
N ARG A 62 -3.39 11.21 -1.29
CA ARG A 62 -2.16 11.27 -0.51
C ARG A 62 -2.07 12.61 0.21
N VAL A 63 -2.00 12.59 1.54
CA VAL A 63 -1.79 13.77 2.38
C VAL A 63 -0.45 13.67 3.09
N ALA A 64 0.17 14.82 3.37
CA ALA A 64 1.28 14.85 4.30
C ALA A 64 0.71 14.60 5.70
N GLY A 65 1.09 13.49 6.31
CA GLY A 65 0.74 13.12 7.68
C GLY A 65 2.00 12.89 8.48
#